data_AF-A0ABD5ZPY4-F1
#
_entry.id   AF-A0ABD5ZPY4-F1
#
_cell.length_a   1.000
_cell.length_b   1.000
_cell.length_c   1.000
_cell.angle_alpha   90.00
_cell.angle_beta   90.00
_cell.angle_gamma   90.00
#
_symmetry.space_group_name_H-M   'P 1'
#
loop_
_entity.id
_entity.type
_entity.pdbx_description
1 polymer ?
#
loop_
_entity_poly.entity_id
_entity_poly.type
_entity_poly.pdbx_seq_one_letter_code
_entity_poly.pdbx_strand_id
1 'polypeptide(L)'
;MAIAQSVEQAIVSRASEWDGVTTATRRGGRVEFVYDGEDIGHIDDDGSLDLPLSIPVREALVAAGRTHAHPTYPKTGWTTFDIRGQDDVEEAVRLLRLAYVYYVLEASNDDGRAALADSIALDAEMAAFDASDDLREAMAAVAR
;
A
#
# COMPACT_ATOMS: atom_id res chain seq x y z
N MET A 1 -19.63 7.56 1.65
CA MET A 1 -20.54 6.54 2.22
C MET A 1 -19.64 5.68 3.08
N ALA A 2 -19.94 5.45 4.36
CA ALA A 2 -19.02 4.67 5.19
C ALA A 2 -18.88 3.25 4.64
N ILE A 3 -17.65 2.74 4.59
CA ILE A 3 -17.44 1.35 4.20
C ILE A 3 -18.04 0.41 5.25
N ALA A 4 -18.51 -0.74 4.80
CA ALA A 4 -19.02 -1.74 5.73
C ALA A 4 -17.88 -2.26 6.61
N GLN A 5 -18.11 -2.39 7.92
CA GLN A 5 -17.11 -2.94 8.86
C GLN A 5 -16.55 -4.31 8.41
N SER A 6 -17.35 -5.12 7.72
CA SER A 6 -16.90 -6.41 7.18
C SER A 6 -15.87 -6.29 6.06
N VAL A 7 -15.91 -5.22 5.28
CA VAL A 7 -14.94 -4.94 4.20
C VAL A 7 -13.60 -4.55 4.80
N GLU A 8 -13.61 -3.60 5.73
CA GLU A 8 -12.42 -3.18 6.48
C GLU A 8 -11.77 -4.37 7.20
N GLN A 9 -12.56 -5.16 7.94
CA GLN A 9 -12.08 -6.35 8.65
C GLN A 9 -11.43 -7.39 7.73
N ALA A 10 -11.96 -7.57 6.52
CA ALA A 10 -11.38 -8.48 5.54
C ALA A 10 -9.99 -8.01 5.08
N ILE A 11 -9.81 -6.70 4.87
CA ILE A 11 -8.52 -6.11 4.50
C ILE A 11 -7.54 -6.20 5.67
N VAL A 12 -7.97 -5.83 6.87
CA VAL A 12 -7.19 -5.94 8.11
C VAL A 12 -6.69 -7.36 8.31
N SER A 13 -7.58 -8.35 8.22
CA SER A 13 -7.21 -9.76 8.41
C SER A 13 -6.10 -10.22 7.46
N ARG A 14 -6.08 -9.73 6.21
CA ARG A 14 -5.03 -10.10 5.24
C ARG A 14 -3.71 -9.41 5.54
N ALA A 15 -3.73 -8.12 5.88
CA ALA A 15 -2.53 -7.35 6.13
C ALA A 15 -1.85 -7.72 7.44
N SER A 16 -2.62 -8.12 8.46
CA SER A 16 -2.08 -8.58 9.76
C SER A 16 -1.27 -9.88 9.68
N GLU A 17 -1.31 -10.60 8.55
CA GLU A 17 -0.51 -11.80 8.31
C GLU A 17 0.90 -11.48 7.76
N TRP A 18 1.18 -10.21 7.41
CA TRP A 18 2.48 -9.83 6.84
C TRP A 18 3.51 -9.54 7.94
N ASP A 19 4.73 -10.01 7.72
CA ASP A 19 5.82 -9.85 8.67
C ASP A 19 6.13 -8.38 8.95
N GLY A 20 6.17 -8.02 10.24
CA GLY A 20 6.46 -6.66 10.68
C GLY A 20 5.30 -5.67 10.53
N VAL A 21 4.13 -6.11 10.06
CA VAL A 21 2.93 -5.26 9.96
C VAL A 21 2.10 -5.32 11.25
N THR A 22 1.68 -4.15 11.71
CA THR A 22 0.70 -3.98 12.77
C THR A 22 -0.48 -3.15 12.26
N THR A 23 -1.68 -3.46 12.74
CA THR A 23 -2.89 -2.73 12.36
C THR A 23 -3.50 -2.07 13.59
N ALA A 24 -3.83 -0.79 13.50
CA ALA A 24 -4.42 -0.04 14.61
C ALA A 24 -5.62 0.79 14.15
N THR A 25 -6.79 0.55 14.76
CA THR A 25 -7.90 1.47 14.66
C THR A 25 -7.64 2.66 15.58
N ARG A 26 -7.47 3.85 15.01
CA ARG A 26 -7.25 5.10 15.76
C ARG A 26 -8.58 5.71 16.19
N ARG A 27 -8.50 6.62 17.15
CA ARG A 27 -9.67 7.42 17.57
C ARG A 27 -10.11 8.29 16.40
N GLY A 28 -11.32 8.05 15.89
CA GLY A 28 -11.83 8.72 14.68
C GLY A 28 -12.10 7.77 13.52
N GLY A 29 -12.07 6.45 13.74
CA GLY A 29 -12.57 5.44 12.78
C GLY A 29 -11.57 5.04 11.69
N ARG A 30 -10.50 5.83 11.48
CA ARG A 30 -9.35 5.47 10.66
C ARG A 30 -8.68 4.16 11.12
N VAL A 31 -8.38 3.29 10.16
CA VAL A 31 -7.52 2.10 10.33
C VAL A 31 -6.18 2.34 9.68
N GLU A 32 -5.10 2.24 10.45
CA GLU A 32 -3.72 2.37 9.97
C GLU A 32 -3.06 0.99 9.84
N PHE A 33 -2.30 0.83 8.76
CA PHE A 33 -1.40 -0.30 8.51
C PHE A 33 0.03 0.22 8.67
N VAL A 34 0.75 -0.34 9.65
CA VAL A 34 2.06 0.20 10.06
C VAL A 34 3.11 -0.89 9.90
N TYR A 35 4.16 -0.60 9.13
CA TYR A 35 5.35 -1.44 9.03
C TYR A 35 6.52 -0.72 9.72
N ASP A 36 7.04 -1.34 10.78
CA ASP A 36 8.19 -0.84 11.56
C ASP A 36 8.16 0.66 11.92
N GLY A 37 6.98 1.11 12.36
CA GLY A 37 6.72 2.48 12.80
C GLY A 37 6.28 3.46 11.70
N GLU A 38 6.39 3.07 10.43
CA GLU A 38 5.95 3.87 9.28
C GLU A 38 4.52 3.47 8.87
N ASP A 39 3.66 4.45 8.62
CA ASP A 39 2.33 4.22 8.04
C ASP A 39 2.49 3.86 6.56
N ILE A 40 2.17 2.62 6.20
CA ILE A 40 2.24 2.13 4.82
C ILE A 40 0.91 2.30 4.08
N GLY A 41 -0.15 2.67 4.80
CA GLY A 41 -1.45 2.94 4.26
C GLY A 41 -2.50 3.02 5.35
N HIS A 42 -3.59 3.73 5.07
CA HIS A 42 -4.71 3.83 5.98
C HIS A 42 -6.03 3.90 5.25
N ILE A 43 -7.07 3.38 5.90
CA ILE A 43 -8.45 3.51 5.45
C ILE A 43 -9.14 4.57 6.30
N ASP A 44 -9.69 5.59 5.64
CA ASP A 44 -10.53 6.60 6.26
C ASP A 44 -12.02 6.19 6.25
N ASP A 45 -12.81 6.81 7.13
CA ASP A 45 -14.23 6.52 7.35
C ASP A 45 -15.09 6.60 6.07
N ASP A 46 -14.65 7.31 5.04
CA ASP A 46 -15.36 7.47 3.77
C ASP A 46 -15.05 6.38 2.72
N GLY A 47 -14.14 5.46 3.06
CA GLY A 47 -13.69 4.37 2.20
C GLY A 47 -12.43 4.66 1.39
N SER A 48 -11.76 5.79 1.63
CA SER A 48 -10.49 6.09 0.98
C SER A 48 -9.37 5.24 1.59
N LEU A 49 -8.72 4.41 0.77
CA LEU A 49 -7.43 3.79 1.08
C LEU A 49 -6.33 4.70 0.55
N ASP A 50 -5.63 5.37 1.44
CA ASP A 50 -4.51 6.24 1.10
C ASP A 50 -3.18 5.52 1.31
N LEU A 51 -2.28 5.67 0.35
CA LEU A 51 -0.96 5.04 0.32
C LEU A 51 0.12 6.12 0.17
N PRO A 52 0.97 6.33 1.18
CA PRO A 52 2.11 7.24 1.11
C PRO A 52 3.27 6.57 0.35
N LEU A 53 3.43 6.88 -0.93
CA LEU A 53 4.50 6.32 -1.78
C LEU A 53 5.41 7.43 -2.31
N SER A 54 6.35 7.08 -3.18
CA SER A 54 7.12 8.04 -3.98
C SER A 54 6.30 8.53 -5.19
N ILE A 55 6.65 9.71 -5.73
CA ILE A 55 5.98 10.27 -6.91
C ILE A 55 6.02 9.31 -8.11
N PRO A 56 7.15 8.67 -8.48
CA PRO A 56 7.19 7.75 -9.63
C PRO A 56 6.25 6.55 -9.47
N VAL A 57 6.19 5.94 -8.28
CA VAL A 57 5.30 4.79 -8.02
C VAL A 57 3.84 5.24 -8.12
N ARG A 58 3.51 6.39 -7.51
CA ARG A 58 2.17 6.96 -7.59
C ARG A 58 1.75 7.29 -9.03
N GLU A 59 2.63 7.88 -9.83
CA GLU A 59 2.33 8.24 -11.22
C GLU A 59 2.06 6.98 -12.06
N ALA A 60 2.84 5.92 -11.87
CA ALA A 60 2.62 4.65 -12.55
C ALA A 60 1.25 4.01 -12.20
N LEU A 61 0.85 4.04 -10.92
CA LEU A 61 -0.46 3.54 -10.47
C LEU A 61 -1.64 4.34 -11.06
N VAL A 62 -1.51 5.67 -11.09
CA VAL A 62 -2.53 6.56 -11.66
C VAL A 62 -2.63 6.38 -13.18
N ALA A 63 -1.50 6.26 -13.88
CA ALA A 63 -1.48 6.01 -15.33
C ALA A 63 -2.12 4.66 -15.68
N ALA A 64 -1.96 3.64 -14.82
CA ALA A 64 -2.60 2.34 -14.96
C ALA A 64 -4.08 2.33 -14.52
N GLY A 65 -4.62 3.44 -14.02
CA GLY A 65 -6.00 3.55 -13.57
C GLY A 65 -6.33 2.75 -12.29
N ARG A 66 -5.30 2.36 -11.53
CA ARG A 66 -5.45 1.57 -10.29
C ARG A 66 -5.83 2.46 -9.10
N THR A 67 -5.37 3.71 -9.13
CA THR A 67 -5.60 4.72 -8.09
C THR A 67 -5.79 6.09 -8.72
N HIS A 68 -6.10 7.10 -7.89
CA HIS A 68 -6.01 8.51 -8.28
C HIS A 68 -5.04 9.28 -7.37
N ALA A 69 -4.65 10.48 -7.80
CA ALA A 69 -3.87 11.38 -6.95
C ALA A 69 -4.68 11.71 -5.69
N HIS A 70 -3.98 11.80 -4.55
CA HIS A 70 -4.66 12.13 -3.30
C HIS A 70 -5.37 13.49 -3.39
N PRO A 71 -6.66 13.62 -3.03
CA PRO A 71 -7.43 14.86 -3.20
C PRO A 71 -6.83 16.09 -2.51
N THR A 72 -6.39 15.93 -1.25
CA THR A 72 -5.77 17.01 -0.45
C THR A 72 -4.29 17.26 -0.80
N TYR A 73 -3.53 16.21 -1.09
CA TYR A 73 -2.09 16.28 -1.37
C TYR A 73 -1.74 15.84 -2.81
N PRO A 74 -2.34 16.42 -3.86
CA PRO A 74 -2.25 15.90 -5.23
C PRO A 74 -0.89 16.09 -5.89
N LYS A 75 0.10 16.67 -5.19
CA LYS A 75 1.48 16.91 -5.68
C LYS A 75 2.53 16.08 -4.93
N THR A 76 2.14 15.28 -3.93
CA THR A 76 3.06 14.39 -3.19
C THR A 76 3.04 12.99 -3.81
N GLY A 77 3.79 12.02 -3.29
CA GLY A 77 3.63 10.64 -3.73
C GLY A 77 2.39 9.92 -3.17
N TRP A 78 1.49 10.64 -2.48
CA TRP A 78 0.27 10.04 -1.94
C TRP A 78 -0.73 9.73 -3.04
N THR A 79 -1.31 8.53 -2.96
CA THR A 79 -2.35 8.06 -3.88
C THR A 79 -3.50 7.44 -3.12
N THR A 80 -4.69 7.53 -3.69
CA THR A 80 -5.92 7.08 -3.06
C THR A 80 -6.63 6.05 -3.94
N PHE A 81 -7.15 5.01 -3.32
CA PHE A 81 -8.08 4.05 -3.91
C PHE A 81 -9.41 4.11 -3.17
N ASP A 82 -10.50 4.25 -3.92
CA ASP A 82 -11.85 4.31 -3.36
C ASP A 82 -12.43 2.90 -3.16
N ILE A 83 -12.56 2.45 -1.91
CA ILE A 83 -13.25 1.21 -1.58
C ILE A 83 -14.77 1.48 -1.55
N ARG A 84 -15.50 0.88 -2.49
CA ARG A 84 -16.96 1.04 -2.63
C ARG A 84 -17.73 -0.16 -2.10
N GLY A 85 -17.11 -1.34 -2.03
CA GLY A 85 -17.75 -2.53 -1.47
C GLY A 85 -16.84 -3.76 -1.42
N GLN A 86 -17.50 -4.92 -1.29
CA GLN A 86 -16.83 -6.22 -1.12
C GLN A 86 -15.95 -6.58 -2.32
N ASP A 87 -16.34 -6.18 -3.53
CA ASP A 87 -15.61 -6.48 -4.77
C ASP A 87 -14.25 -5.75 -4.84
N ASP A 88 -14.06 -4.69 -4.04
CA ASP A 88 -12.84 -3.90 -4.01
C ASP A 88 -11.80 -4.42 -3.00
N VAL A 89 -12.19 -5.38 -2.13
CA VAL A 89 -11.31 -5.92 -1.08
C VAL A 89 -10.03 -6.49 -1.66
N GLU A 90 -10.13 -7.22 -2.77
CA GLU A 90 -8.96 -7.86 -3.37
C GLU A 90 -7.98 -6.83 -3.93
N GLU A 91 -8.49 -5.79 -4.61
CA GLU A 91 -7.66 -4.71 -5.14
C GLU A 91 -7.03 -3.88 -4.03
N ALA A 92 -7.79 -3.55 -2.97
CA ALA A 92 -7.27 -2.85 -1.80
C ALA A 92 -6.12 -3.63 -1.14
N VAL A 93 -6.27 -4.95 -0.98
CA VAL A 93 -5.21 -5.81 -0.41
C VAL A 93 -3.99 -5.87 -1.33
N ARG A 94 -4.17 -5.95 -2.66
CA ARG A 94 -3.06 -5.91 -3.62
C ARG A 94 -2.30 -4.58 -3.56
N LEU A 95 -3.01 -3.47 -3.52
CA LEU A 95 -2.42 -2.13 -3.43
C LEU A 95 -1.67 -1.93 -2.11
N LEU A 96 -2.24 -2.38 -1.00
CA LEU A 96 -1.59 -2.33 0.30
C LEU A 96 -0.37 -3.27 0.36
N ARG A 97 -0.41 -4.43 -0.31
CA ARG A 97 0.74 -5.34 -0.46
C ARG A 97 1.87 -4.68 -1.26
N LEU A 98 1.54 -3.97 -2.32
CA LEU A 98 2.51 -3.18 -3.09
C LEU A 98 3.19 -2.12 -2.20
N ALA A 99 2.41 -1.41 -1.38
CA ALA A 99 2.95 -0.43 -0.43
C ALA A 99 3.83 -1.09 0.64
N TYR A 100 3.42 -2.23 1.18
CA TYR A 100 4.27 -3.03 2.08
C TYR A 100 5.61 -3.39 1.42
N VAL A 101 5.60 -3.89 0.18
CA VAL A 101 6.83 -4.20 -0.58
C VAL A 101 7.68 -2.94 -0.78
N TYR A 102 7.07 -1.81 -1.11
CA TYR A 102 7.77 -0.52 -1.23
C TYR A 102 8.54 -0.18 0.05
N TYR A 103 7.90 -0.25 1.21
CA TYR A 103 8.50 0.11 2.48
C TYR A 103 9.55 -0.90 2.95
N VAL A 104 9.36 -2.20 2.69
CA VAL A 104 10.39 -3.22 2.95
C VAL A 104 11.65 -2.93 2.13
N LEU A 105 11.50 -2.52 0.86
CA LEU A 105 12.62 -2.17 0.00
C LEU A 105 13.27 -0.84 0.40
N GLU A 106 12.49 0.19 0.72
CA GLU A 106 13.03 1.49 1.17
C GLU A 106 13.87 1.32 2.44
N ALA A 107 13.43 0.44 3.33
CA ALA A 107 14.08 0.17 4.60
C ALA A 107 15.33 -0.72 4.48
N SER A 108 15.68 -1.23 3.29
CA SER A 108 16.81 -2.16 3.10
C SER A 108 18.17 -1.55 3.42
N ASN A 109 18.26 -0.22 3.50
CA ASN A 109 19.47 0.50 3.90
C ASN A 109 19.70 0.52 5.42
N ASP A 110 18.76 0.01 6.22
CA ASP A 110 18.91 -0.21 7.65
C ASP A 110 19.36 -1.66 7.90
N ASP A 111 20.51 -1.84 8.55
CA ASP A 111 21.13 -3.14 8.84
C ASP A 111 20.16 -4.14 9.53
N GLY A 112 19.17 -3.63 10.29
CA GLY A 112 18.17 -4.46 10.97
C GLY A 112 17.06 -5.00 10.04
N ARG A 113 16.86 -4.40 8.86
CA ARG A 113 15.70 -4.62 7.98
C ARG A 113 16.06 -5.25 6.63
N ALA A 114 17.35 -5.29 6.29
CA ALA A 114 17.87 -5.89 5.05
C ALA A 114 17.44 -7.35 4.81
N ALA A 115 17.33 -8.17 5.86
CA ALA A 115 17.00 -9.59 5.73
C ALA A 115 15.59 -9.85 5.14
N LEU A 116 14.62 -8.99 5.46
CA LEU A 116 13.27 -9.11 4.89
C LEU A 116 13.26 -8.62 3.43
N ALA A 117 13.97 -7.54 3.14
CA ALA A 117 14.15 -7.07 1.76
C ALA A 117 14.78 -8.13 0.85
N ASP A 118 15.82 -8.84 1.33
CA ASP A 118 16.47 -9.93 0.60
C ASP A 118 15.53 -11.12 0.29
N SER A 119 14.49 -11.30 1.11
CA SER A 119 13.49 -12.35 0.91
C SER A 119 12.38 -11.99 -0.08
N ILE A 120 12.22 -10.70 -0.39
CA ILE A 120 11.20 -10.24 -1.33
C ILE A 120 11.67 -10.51 -2.76
N ALA A 121 11.00 -11.44 -3.43
CA ALA A 121 11.16 -11.65 -4.86
C ALA A 121 10.40 -10.55 -5.62
N LEU A 122 11.00 -9.37 -5.78
CA LEU A 122 10.34 -8.19 -6.38
C LEU A 122 9.69 -8.50 -7.73
N ASP A 123 10.37 -9.24 -8.62
CA ASP A 123 9.80 -9.63 -9.92
C ASP A 123 8.53 -10.47 -9.78
N ALA A 124 8.46 -11.35 -8.78
CA ALA A 124 7.28 -12.17 -8.52
C ALA A 124 6.14 -11.34 -7.91
N GLU A 125 6.43 -10.40 -7.01
CA GLU A 125 5.44 -9.47 -6.46
C GLU A 125 4.87 -8.57 -7.58
N MET A 126 5.72 -8.05 -8.47
CA MET A 126 5.29 -7.24 -9.61
C MET A 126 4.46 -8.04 -10.62
N ALA A 127 4.80 -9.32 -10.84
CA ALA A 127 4.00 -10.20 -11.68
C ALA A 127 2.63 -10.50 -11.05
N ALA A 128 2.59 -10.80 -9.74
CA ALA A 128 1.34 -11.06 -9.02
C ALA A 128 0.43 -9.82 -8.93
N PHE A 129 1.00 -8.62 -8.98
CA PHE A 129 0.26 -7.36 -9.01
C PHE A 129 -0.25 -6.97 -10.41
N ASP A 130 0.15 -7.70 -11.47
CA ASP A 130 -0.04 -7.30 -12.87
C ASP A 130 0.53 -5.89 -13.14
N ALA A 131 1.74 -5.63 -12.64
CA ALA A 131 2.40 -4.33 -12.74
C ALA A 131 2.73 -3.95 -14.19
N SER A 132 2.50 -2.68 -14.53
CA SER A 132 3.02 -2.07 -15.76
C SER A 132 4.55 -1.98 -15.73
N ASP A 133 5.17 -1.81 -16.90
CA ASP A 133 6.63 -1.63 -16.98
C ASP A 133 7.09 -0.38 -16.21
N ASP A 134 6.33 0.72 -16.27
CA ASP A 134 6.60 1.93 -15.49
C ASP A 134 6.59 1.66 -13.98
N LEU A 135 5.63 0.85 -13.50
CA LEU A 135 5.55 0.50 -12.08
C LEU A 135 6.72 -0.40 -11.66
N ARG A 136 7.11 -1.36 -12.51
CA ARG A 136 8.28 -2.21 -12.27
C ARG A 136 9.56 -1.39 -12.16
N GLU A 137 9.75 -0.44 -13.08
CA GLU A 137 10.91 0.46 -13.08
C GLU A 137 10.92 1.32 -11.81
N ALA A 138 9.79 1.92 -11.44
CA ALA A 138 9.66 2.74 -10.24
C ALA A 138 9.97 1.95 -8.96
N MET A 139 9.44 0.73 -8.82
CA MET A 139 9.68 -0.12 -7.65
C MET A 139 11.13 -0.63 -7.60
N ALA A 140 11.73 -0.97 -8.74
CA ALA A 140 13.14 -1.38 -8.80
C ALA A 140 14.10 -0.24 -8.44
N ALA A 141 13.70 1.02 -8.63
CA ALA A 141 14.48 2.18 -8.20
C ALA A 141 14.46 2.41 -6.68
N VAL A 142 13.48 1.85 -5.95
CA VAL A 142 13.40 1.94 -4.48
C VAL A 142 14.41 1.01 -3.82
N ALA A 143 14.70 -0.14 -4.42
CA ALA A 143 15.64 -1.13 -3.90
C ALA A 143 17.13 -0.78 -4.07
N ARG A 144 17.47 0.47 -4.42
CA ARG A 144 18.83 0.91 -4.82
C ARG A 144 19.47 1.90 -3.85
#